data_AF-A0A529HJ92-F1
#
_entry.id   AF-A0A529HJ92-F1
#
_cell.length_a   1.000
_cell.length_b   1.000
_cell.length_c   1.000
_cell.angle_alpha   90.00
_cell.angle_beta   90.00
_cell.angle_gamma   90.00
#
_symmetry.space_group_name_H-M   'P 1'
#
loop_
_entity.id
_entity.type
_entity.pdbx_description
1 polymer ?
#
loop_
_entity_poly.entity_id
_entity_poly.type
_entity_poly.pdbx_seq_one_letter_code
_entity_poly.pdbx_strand_id
1 'polypeptide(L)'
;DSKDEFKKLSGAGFQIDYLNENDRRAKSRADASTVGNYNVYYVDEANVALFASSGWIAPLADYYPAEYDFADFDPGRQKVATYDGKVWFAPLTGGGDLMVYRKDILEAAGIQPPKTLDDLLADVPKLTNADKGMYGIALR
;
A
#
# COMPACT_ATOMS: atom_id res chain seq x y z
N ASP A 1 21.10 2.97 13.09
CA ASP A 1 19.70 2.71 13.45
C ASP A 1 18.87 3.90 12.99
N SER A 2 17.70 3.66 12.39
CA SER A 2 16.82 4.71 11.85
C SER A 2 16.35 5.69 12.93
N LYS A 3 16.23 5.23 14.19
CA LYS A 3 15.87 6.09 15.32
C LYS A 3 16.96 7.10 15.67
N ASP A 4 18.21 6.66 15.73
CA ASP A 4 19.35 7.53 16.03
C ASP A 4 19.57 8.56 14.93
N GLU A 5 19.45 8.15 13.67
CA GLU A 5 19.56 9.04 12.52
C GLU A 5 18.45 10.11 12.54
N PHE A 6 17.19 9.70 12.71
CA PHE A 6 16.07 10.65 12.81
C PHE A 6 16.25 11.63 13.98
N LYS A 7 16.69 11.13 15.14
CA LYS A 7 16.94 11.98 16.32
C LYS A 7 18.06 12.99 16.07
N LYS A 8 19.13 12.59 15.38
CA LYS A 8 20.21 13.50 15.00
C LYS A 8 19.75 14.58 14.02
N LEU A 9 18.87 14.24 13.09
CA LEU A 9 18.37 15.16 12.06
C LEU A 9 17.29 16.13 12.59
N SER A 10 16.38 15.64 13.43
CA SER A 10 15.17 16.39 13.84
C SER A 10 15.20 16.89 15.29
N GLY A 11 16.06 16.32 16.15
CA GLY A 11 16.00 16.51 17.60
C GLY A 11 14.84 15.76 18.28
N ALA A 12 13.95 15.12 17.51
CA ALA A 12 12.79 14.40 18.01
C ALA A 12 13.03 12.88 18.06
N GLY A 13 12.23 12.18 18.87
CA GLY A 13 12.14 10.72 18.84
C GLY A 13 10.83 10.27 18.20
N PHE A 14 10.75 9.00 17.80
CA PHE A 14 9.51 8.40 17.34
C PHE A 14 9.34 6.98 17.88
N GLN A 15 8.08 6.55 17.97
CA GLN A 15 7.66 5.18 18.22
C GLN A 15 6.71 4.77 17.10
N ILE A 16 6.89 3.54 16.59
CA ILE A 16 6.00 2.94 15.59
C ILE A 16 5.15 1.91 16.31
N ASP A 17 3.83 2.01 16.16
CA ASP A 17 2.90 0.95 16.52
C ASP A 17 2.73 0.02 15.32
N TYR A 18 3.26 -1.20 15.42
CA TYR A 18 3.23 -2.17 14.34
C TYR A 18 1.92 -2.96 14.40
N LEU A 19 1.06 -2.69 13.43
CA LEU A 19 -0.26 -3.31 13.29
C LEU A 19 -0.33 -4.10 11.99
N ASN A 20 -1.09 -5.19 11.99
CA ASN A 20 -1.49 -5.80 10.72
C ASN A 20 -2.40 -4.83 9.95
N GLU A 21 -2.56 -5.08 8.65
CA GLU A 21 -3.22 -4.16 7.72
C GLU A 21 -4.67 -3.83 8.12
N ASN A 22 -5.44 -4.82 8.56
CA ASN A 22 -6.83 -4.63 8.95
C ASN A 22 -6.95 -3.81 10.23
N ASP A 23 -6.14 -4.13 11.24
CA ASP A 23 -6.11 -3.39 12.50
C ASP A 23 -5.62 -1.96 12.30
N ARG A 24 -4.60 -1.76 11.45
CA ARG A 24 -4.08 -0.42 11.12
C ARG A 24 -5.18 0.43 10.51
N ARG A 25 -5.94 -0.08 9.53
CA ARG A 25 -7.04 0.66 8.91
C ARG A 25 -8.13 1.05 9.91
N ALA A 26 -8.55 0.10 10.73
CA ALA A 26 -9.61 0.36 11.72
C ALA A 26 -9.15 1.36 12.79
N LYS A 27 -7.95 1.16 13.35
CA LYS A 27 -7.40 2.02 14.42
C LYS A 27 -7.04 3.41 13.93
N SER A 28 -6.37 3.56 12.79
CA SER A 28 -6.01 4.89 12.26
C SER A 28 -7.24 5.74 12.00
N ARG A 29 -8.29 5.15 11.40
CA ARG A 29 -9.57 5.85 11.18
C ARG A 29 -10.24 6.25 12.49
N ALA A 30 -10.31 5.34 13.46
CA ALA A 30 -10.93 5.63 14.75
C ALA A 30 -10.16 6.72 15.51
N ASP A 31 -8.84 6.62 15.59
CA ASP A 31 -7.98 7.56 16.31
C ASP A 31 -8.05 8.96 15.68
N ALA A 32 -7.89 9.05 14.35
CA ALA A 32 -7.90 10.31 13.62
C ALA A 32 -9.26 11.03 13.64
N SER A 33 -10.36 10.31 13.90
CA SER A 33 -11.70 10.88 14.06
C SER A 33 -11.95 11.55 15.42
N THR A 34 -10.96 11.50 16.32
CA THR A 34 -10.99 12.08 17.67
C THR A 34 -9.79 13.02 17.86
N VAL A 35 -9.46 13.38 19.11
CA VAL A 35 -8.20 14.09 19.41
C VAL A 35 -6.97 13.27 18.98
N GLY A 36 -7.11 11.95 18.96
CA GLY A 36 -6.08 11.03 18.50
C GLY A 36 -4.88 10.88 19.46
N ASN A 37 -4.17 9.79 19.31
CA ASN A 37 -2.92 9.47 20.00
C ASN A 37 -1.73 9.41 19.02
N TYR A 38 -1.98 9.34 17.72
CA TYR A 38 -0.91 9.32 16.71
C TYR A 38 -0.67 10.70 16.12
N ASN A 39 0.62 11.04 15.94
CA ASN A 39 1.02 12.26 15.24
C ASN A 39 1.19 12.05 13.73
N VAL A 40 1.46 10.81 13.30
CA VAL A 40 1.68 10.44 11.91
C VAL A 40 0.90 9.16 11.62
N TYR A 41 0.09 9.20 10.56
CA TYR A 41 -0.68 8.04 10.10
C TYR A 41 -0.06 7.47 8.83
N TYR A 42 0.13 6.16 8.79
CA TYR A 42 0.21 5.45 7.52
C TYR A 42 -1.22 5.29 7.00
N VAL A 43 -1.55 6.00 5.91
CA VAL A 43 -2.85 6.00 5.25
C VAL A 43 -2.74 5.26 3.93
N ASP A 44 -3.69 4.37 3.64
CA ASP A 44 -3.75 3.70 2.33
C ASP A 44 -4.13 4.71 1.25
N GLU A 45 -3.57 4.56 0.05
CA GLU A 45 -3.82 5.41 -1.10
C GLU A 45 -5.31 5.63 -1.37
N ALA A 46 -6.13 4.58 -1.21
CA ALA A 46 -7.57 4.61 -1.44
C ALA A 46 -8.33 5.51 -0.43
N ASN A 47 -7.72 5.83 0.71
CA ASN A 47 -8.35 6.56 1.82
C ASN A 47 -7.88 8.02 1.96
N VAL A 48 -6.94 8.50 1.12
CA VAL A 48 -6.41 9.87 1.20
C VAL A 48 -7.53 10.91 1.15
N ALA A 49 -8.48 10.76 0.22
CA ALA A 49 -9.62 11.65 0.08
C ALA A 49 -10.51 11.71 1.33
N LEU A 50 -10.75 10.56 1.98
CA LEU A 50 -11.54 10.50 3.22
C LEU A 50 -10.83 11.27 4.34
N PHE A 51 -9.54 11.00 4.56
CA PHE A 51 -8.79 11.65 5.65
C PHE A 51 -8.65 13.16 5.42
N ALA A 52 -8.38 13.58 4.18
CA ALA A 52 -8.28 14.98 3.81
C ALA A 52 -9.62 15.73 3.97
N SER A 53 -10.70 15.21 3.39
CA SER A 53 -12.03 15.84 3.48
C SER A 53 -12.61 15.86 4.90
N SER A 54 -12.18 14.94 5.77
CA SER A 54 -12.58 14.91 7.18
C SER A 54 -11.76 15.84 8.07
N GLY A 55 -10.69 16.46 7.53
CA GLY A 55 -9.79 17.32 8.29
C GLY A 55 -8.92 16.58 9.31
N TRP A 56 -8.73 15.27 9.12
CA TRP A 56 -7.99 14.41 10.06
C TRP A 56 -6.48 14.44 9.86
N ILE A 57 -6.03 14.93 8.71
CA ILE A 57 -4.63 15.11 8.34
C ILE A 57 -4.42 16.53 7.84
N ALA A 58 -3.16 16.97 7.80
CA ALA A 58 -2.78 18.27 7.26
C ALA A 58 -2.24 18.14 5.83
N PRO A 59 -2.40 19.17 4.98
CA PRO A 59 -1.71 19.21 3.70
C PRO A 59 -0.20 19.28 3.95
N LEU A 60 0.59 18.55 3.16
CA LEU A 60 2.04 18.39 3.36
C LEU A 60 2.88 19.39 2.58
N ALA A 61 2.34 19.99 1.52
CA ALA A 61 3.09 20.89 0.66
C ALA A 61 3.73 22.06 1.44
N ASP A 62 3.03 22.57 2.47
CA ASP A 62 3.50 23.66 3.31
C ASP A 62 4.63 23.26 4.28
N TYR A 63 4.88 21.95 4.44
CA TYR A 63 5.89 21.38 5.34
C TYR A 63 7.09 20.80 4.62
N TYR A 64 7.06 20.72 3.29
CA TYR A 64 8.21 20.24 2.53
C TYR A 64 9.36 21.24 2.61
N PRO A 65 10.60 20.75 2.83
CA PRO A 65 11.76 21.63 2.77
C PRO A 65 11.94 22.15 1.33
N ALA A 66 12.59 23.31 1.18
CA ALA A 66 12.67 24.00 -0.11
C ALA A 66 13.36 23.18 -1.21
N GLU A 67 14.27 22.29 -0.80
CA GLU A 67 14.99 21.35 -1.65
C GLU A 67 14.19 20.10 -2.02
N TYR A 68 12.99 19.89 -1.46
CA TYR A 68 12.18 18.71 -1.74
C TYR A 68 11.52 18.81 -3.12
N ASP A 69 11.91 17.93 -4.02
CA ASP A 69 11.31 17.83 -5.34
C ASP A 69 10.12 16.87 -5.33
N PHE A 70 8.91 17.39 -5.08
CA PHE A 70 7.69 16.58 -5.18
C PHE A 70 7.44 16.06 -6.61
N ALA A 71 8.01 16.71 -7.64
CA ALA A 71 7.86 16.28 -9.01
C ALA A 71 8.73 15.06 -9.37
N ASP A 72 9.65 14.65 -8.48
CA ASP A 72 10.46 13.43 -8.64
C ASP A 72 9.63 12.13 -8.50
N PHE A 73 8.47 12.19 -7.86
CA PHE A 73 7.54 11.05 -7.84
C PHE A 73 6.91 10.80 -9.22
N ASP A 74 6.60 9.54 -9.53
CA ASP A 74 5.84 9.25 -10.74
C ASP A 74 4.43 9.90 -10.71
N PRO A 75 3.85 10.25 -11.87
CA PRO A 75 2.57 10.96 -11.93
C PRO A 75 1.41 10.24 -11.22
N GLY A 76 1.45 8.91 -11.15
CA GLY A 76 0.45 8.12 -10.43
C GLY A 76 0.48 8.41 -8.93
N ARG A 77 1.67 8.53 -8.35
CA ARG A 77 1.84 8.85 -6.92
C ARG A 77 1.53 10.28 -6.59
N GLN A 78 1.90 11.22 -7.46
CA GLN A 78 1.50 12.61 -7.30
C GLN A 78 -0.03 12.74 -7.28
N LYS A 79 -0.72 12.03 -8.20
CA LYS A 79 -2.18 12.01 -8.26
C LYS A 79 -2.81 11.41 -7.01
N VAL A 80 -2.30 10.27 -6.53
CA VAL A 80 -2.79 9.63 -5.29
C VAL A 80 -2.60 10.55 -4.07
N ALA A 81 -1.46 11.23 -3.98
CA ALA A 81 -1.15 12.11 -2.87
C ALA A 81 -1.96 13.43 -2.89
N THR A 82 -2.61 13.73 -4.01
CA THR A 82 -3.30 15.00 -4.23
C THR A 82 -4.81 14.84 -4.11
N TYR A 83 -5.43 15.63 -3.24
CA TYR A 83 -6.88 15.72 -3.11
C TYR A 83 -7.27 17.20 -3.09
N ASP A 84 -8.28 17.56 -3.89
CA ASP A 84 -8.76 18.95 -4.04
C ASP A 84 -7.62 19.96 -4.31
N GLY A 85 -6.71 19.58 -5.21
CA GLY A 85 -5.59 20.43 -5.64
C GLY A 85 -4.47 20.61 -4.61
N LYS A 86 -4.52 19.94 -3.46
CA LYS A 86 -3.49 20.00 -2.41
C LYS A 86 -2.84 18.64 -2.20
N VAL A 87 -1.55 18.63 -1.86
CA VAL A 87 -0.80 17.42 -1.50
C VAL A 87 -1.03 17.11 -0.02
N TRP A 88 -1.52 15.91 0.30
CA TRP A 88 -1.88 15.49 1.66
C TRP A 88 -1.06 14.31 2.17
N PHE A 89 -0.28 13.68 1.30
CA PHE A 89 0.38 12.42 1.57
C PHE A 89 1.80 12.41 1.02
N ALA A 90 2.72 11.80 1.76
CA ALA A 90 4.10 11.57 1.31
C ALA A 90 4.22 10.10 0.87
N PRO A 91 4.31 9.82 -0.45
CA PRO A 91 4.41 8.45 -0.93
C PRO A 91 5.65 7.73 -0.38
N LEU A 92 5.44 6.68 0.42
CA LEU A 92 6.53 5.86 0.99
C LEU A 92 6.76 4.58 0.18
N THR A 93 5.68 3.86 -0.07
CA THR A 93 5.66 2.62 -0.84
C THR A 93 4.56 2.71 -1.85
N GLY A 94 4.61 1.88 -2.88
CA GLY A 94 3.35 1.45 -3.47
C GLY A 94 3.53 0.12 -4.16
N GLY A 95 2.46 -0.34 -4.77
CA GLY A 95 2.37 -1.69 -5.30
C GLY A 95 1.70 -1.70 -6.66
N GLY A 96 1.83 -2.86 -7.29
CA GLY A 96 1.00 -3.28 -8.39
C GLY A 96 0.67 -4.75 -8.18
N ASP A 97 -0.49 -5.17 -8.66
CA ASP A 97 -0.85 -6.57 -8.64
C ASP A 97 -0.13 -7.30 -9.76
N LEU A 98 0.51 -8.41 -9.41
CA LEU A 98 1.21 -9.27 -10.34
C LEU A 98 0.66 -10.68 -10.23
N MET A 99 0.45 -11.33 -11.37
CA MET A 99 0.19 -12.75 -11.39
C MET A 99 1.49 -13.49 -11.10
N VAL A 100 1.56 -14.11 -9.92
CA VAL A 100 2.67 -14.99 -9.53
C VAL A 100 2.22 -16.44 -9.71
N TYR A 101 3.08 -17.26 -10.31
CA TYR A 101 2.75 -18.65 -10.65
C TYR A 101 3.90 -19.61 -10.34
N ARG A 102 3.55 -20.89 -10.18
CA ARG A 102 4.49 -22.00 -9.94
C ARG A 102 4.91 -22.64 -11.26
N LYS A 103 6.14 -22.36 -11.70
CA LYS A 103 6.69 -22.84 -12.97
C LYS A 103 6.64 -24.37 -13.08
N ASP A 104 7.05 -25.06 -12.03
CA ASP A 104 7.09 -26.53 -11.96
C ASP A 104 5.70 -27.17 -12.06
N ILE A 105 4.67 -26.54 -11.48
CA ILE A 105 3.29 -27.00 -11.57
C ILE A 105 2.76 -26.86 -13.01
N LEU A 106 3.04 -25.73 -13.67
CA LEU A 106 2.64 -25.52 -15.07
C LEU A 106 3.38 -26.48 -16.01
N GLU A 107 4.69 -26.63 -15.83
CA GLU A 107 5.53 -27.54 -16.63
C GLU A 107 5.07 -29.00 -16.51
N ALA A 108 4.79 -29.49 -15.29
CA ALA A 108 4.28 -30.83 -15.07
C ALA A 108 2.91 -31.07 -15.72
N ALA A 109 2.10 -30.03 -15.87
CA ALA A 109 0.79 -30.07 -16.53
C ALA A 109 0.87 -29.83 -18.06
N GLY A 110 2.06 -29.50 -18.61
CA GLY A 110 2.22 -29.12 -20.01
C GLY A 110 1.52 -27.80 -20.37
N ILE A 111 1.32 -26.91 -19.40
CA ILE A 111 0.63 -25.63 -19.54
C ILE A 111 1.65 -24.50 -19.65
N GLN A 112 1.43 -23.55 -20.56
CA GLN A 112 2.24 -22.33 -20.64
C GLN A 112 1.70 -21.28 -19.67
N PRO A 113 2.53 -20.35 -19.14
CA PRO A 113 2.03 -19.26 -18.31
C PRO A 113 0.91 -18.49 -19.01
N PRO A 114 -0.26 -18.31 -18.38
CA PRO A 114 -1.41 -17.68 -19.04
C PRO A 114 -1.10 -16.22 -19.37
N LYS A 115 -1.52 -15.77 -20.55
CA LYS A 115 -1.28 -14.39 -21.03
C LYS A 115 -2.53 -13.53 -20.93
N THR A 116 -3.68 -14.16 -20.77
CA THR A 116 -4.98 -13.52 -20.65
C THR A 116 -5.73 -14.08 -19.45
N LEU A 117 -6.78 -13.37 -19.02
CA LEU A 117 -7.68 -13.87 -17.99
C LEU A 117 -8.39 -15.16 -18.44
N ASP A 118 -8.74 -15.25 -19.72
CA ASP A 118 -9.39 -16.45 -20.28
C ASP A 118 -8.46 -17.67 -20.23
N ASP A 119 -7.17 -17.49 -20.53
CA ASP A 119 -6.17 -18.56 -20.37
C ASP A 119 -6.10 -19.01 -18.89
N LEU A 120 -6.01 -18.04 -17.96
CA LEU A 120 -5.95 -18.32 -16.54
C LEU A 120 -7.19 -19.11 -16.08
N LEU A 121 -8.38 -18.67 -16.46
CA LEU A 121 -9.64 -19.33 -16.11
C LEU A 121 -9.74 -20.74 -16.69
N ALA A 122 -9.19 -20.97 -17.89
CA ALA A 122 -9.13 -22.29 -18.50
C ALA A 122 -8.12 -23.22 -17.81
N ASP A 123 -7.04 -22.68 -17.25
CA ASP A 123 -5.98 -23.46 -16.61
C ASP A 123 -6.26 -23.80 -15.14
N VAL A 124 -6.94 -22.92 -14.40
CA VAL A 124 -7.33 -23.15 -12.99
C VAL A 124 -7.95 -24.53 -12.72
N PRO A 125 -8.98 -24.99 -13.46
CA PRO A 125 -9.56 -26.30 -13.21
C PRO A 125 -8.60 -27.46 -13.53
N LYS A 126 -7.69 -27.29 -14.51
CA LYS A 126 -6.68 -28.31 -14.85
C LYS A 126 -5.63 -28.47 -13.75
N LEU A 127 -5.38 -27.41 -12.98
CA LEU A 127 -4.39 -27.36 -11.92
C LEU A 127 -4.95 -27.65 -10.52
N THR A 128 -6.29 -27.72 -10.40
CA THR A 128 -6.96 -27.95 -9.12
C THR A 128 -7.04 -29.45 -8.81
N ASN A 129 -6.58 -29.84 -7.64
CA ASN A 129 -6.72 -31.16 -7.06
C ASN A 129 -7.06 -31.02 -5.57
N ALA A 130 -8.35 -30.87 -5.28
CA ALA A 130 -8.85 -30.61 -3.93
C ALA A 130 -8.53 -31.76 -2.96
N ASP A 131 -8.53 -33.01 -3.43
CA ASP A 131 -8.17 -34.19 -2.62
C ASP A 131 -6.72 -34.15 -2.12
N LYS A 132 -5.85 -33.42 -2.83
CA LYS A 132 -4.46 -33.16 -2.45
C LYS A 132 -4.24 -31.76 -1.88
N GLY A 133 -5.30 -31.00 -1.64
CA GLY A 133 -5.24 -29.62 -1.17
C GLY A 133 -4.57 -28.65 -2.16
N MET A 134 -4.53 -28.98 -3.46
CA MET A 134 -3.98 -28.10 -4.49
C MET A 134 -5.11 -27.34 -5.19
N TYR A 135 -4.97 -26.03 -5.31
CA TYR A 135 -5.93 -25.16 -5.99
C TYR A 135 -5.20 -24.36 -7.08
N GLY A 136 -5.79 -24.28 -8.27
CA GLY A 136 -5.16 -23.65 -9.43
C GLY A 136 -4.98 -22.13 -9.30
N ILE A 137 -5.62 -21.50 -8.32
CA ILE A 137 -5.48 -20.08 -8.01
C ILE A 137 -5.74 -19.83 -6.52
N ALA A 138 -5.07 -18.82 -5.99
CA ALA A 138 -5.39 -18.20 -4.71
C ALA A 138 -5.53 -16.70 -4.94
N LEU A 139 -6.56 -16.10 -4.36
CA LEU A 139 -6.83 -14.66 -4.40
C LEU A 139 -6.83 -14.14 -2.96
N ARG A 140 -6.36 -12.91 -2.77
CA ARG A 140 -6.34 -12.22 -1.49
C ARG A 140 -7.55 -11.29 -1.37
#